data_AF-A0A3D8U0P2-F1
#
_entry.id   AF-A0A3D8U0P2-F1
#
_cell.length_a   1.000
_cell.length_b   1.000
_cell.length_c   1.000
_cell.angle_alpha   90.00
_cell.angle_beta   90.00
_cell.angle_gamma   90.00
#
_symmetry.space_group_name_H-M   'P 1'
#
loop_
_entity.id
_entity.type
_entity.pdbx_description
1 polymer ?
#
loop_
_entity_poly.entity_id
_entity_poly.type
_entity_poly.pdbx_seq_one_letter_code
_entity_poly.pdbx_strand_id
1 'polypeptide(L)'
;MQRGFEVAKQGGGNKGGDRKHQWGAETSTQPLAIMHDKPSPTRVVLGYVAIACTVISWLIYMITMILSLFVNNPSLTLRFVVEGVLYMTIVTTLIFSALVYLVTRQGALYRFIRHERVPRAMLDDHFAHNYGKGITVLIPSYVEQPKVVEKTIWSAALQEFPDLAIVLLIDDPPHPKNDEARAILKASRELMPKVLAELAAPAERFTKARDETAAALVDQMAARRSVVARCAEDYRAAVQWLEHKADTWLIEDHTDDFFCDQVLRGLARDLRLTEQALNESITLQQHVDANRILQLYERLVRIFTAKGWSFERKLYASTSREGNKAMNLNSFIGLMGHSLKRVETSDGVILRDVREDESPDFVMRDSEYVLTLDADSMLLRDYCLRLVYQMEQPGNERVAVIQTPYSSYRGAPTRIERIAAATTDIQHMLHQGMTYYDATFWVGANAVIRKAALDDICVVSTEGTRTVKTYIQDRT
;
A
#
# COMPACT_ATOMS: atom_id res chain seq x y z
N MET A 1 2.23 37.50 21.24
CA MET A 1 2.03 37.79 19.81
C MET A 1 2.03 36.46 19.06
N GLN A 2 0.96 35.69 19.24
CA GLN A 2 0.73 34.37 18.65
C GLN A 2 -0.20 34.58 17.46
N ARG A 3 0.22 34.21 16.25
CA ARG A 3 -0.70 34.09 15.11
C ARG A 3 -0.91 32.61 14.86
N GLY A 4 -2.13 32.17 15.15
CA GLY A 4 -2.63 30.84 14.81
C GLY A 4 -2.77 30.70 13.30
N PHE A 5 -2.42 29.51 12.81
CA PHE A 5 -2.90 29.04 11.53
C PHE A 5 -4.31 28.49 11.75
N GLU A 6 -5.31 29.28 11.36
CA GLU A 6 -6.68 28.80 11.18
C GLU A 6 -6.69 27.83 9.98
N VAL A 7 -6.83 26.53 10.29
CA VAL A 7 -7.21 25.53 9.31
C VAL A 7 -8.65 25.85 8.90
N ALA A 8 -8.83 26.17 7.62
CA ALA A 8 -10.14 26.48 7.05
C ALA A 8 -11.12 25.32 7.30
N LYS A 9 -12.10 25.56 8.17
CA LYS A 9 -13.31 24.74 8.27
C LYS A 9 -14.05 24.79 6.94
N GLN A 10 -14.00 23.72 6.15
CA GLN A 10 -15.04 23.48 5.16
C GLN A 10 -16.25 22.89 5.88
N GLY A 11 -17.13 23.77 6.35
CA GLY A 11 -18.49 23.43 6.73
C GLY A 11 -19.41 23.61 5.53
N GLY A 12 -20.10 22.55 5.15
CA GLY A 12 -21.13 22.59 4.11
C GLY A 12 -21.40 21.19 3.58
N GLY A 13 -22.37 20.50 4.20
CA GLY A 13 -22.84 19.20 3.73
C GLY A 13 -23.24 19.28 2.26
N ASN A 14 -22.42 18.68 1.40
CA ASN A 14 -22.72 18.57 0.00
C ASN A 14 -23.53 17.29 -0.19
N LYS A 15 -24.86 17.45 -0.30
CA LYS A 15 -25.73 16.40 -0.83
C LYS A 15 -25.14 15.93 -2.16
N GLY A 16 -25.06 14.63 -2.36
CA GLY A 16 -24.54 13.98 -3.57
C GLY A 16 -25.16 14.57 -4.84
N GLY A 17 -24.45 15.52 -5.42
CA GLY A 17 -24.68 16.05 -6.75
C GLY A 17 -23.40 15.82 -7.53
N ASP A 18 -23.52 15.10 -8.65
CA ASP A 18 -22.46 14.86 -9.62
C ASP A 18 -21.55 16.08 -9.72
N ARG A 19 -20.28 15.94 -9.30
CA ARG A 19 -19.27 16.95 -9.61
C ARG A 19 -19.13 16.97 -11.14
N LYS A 20 -19.82 17.92 -11.79
CA LYS A 20 -19.82 18.05 -13.24
C LYS A 20 -18.38 18.08 -13.76
N HIS A 21 -18.07 17.13 -14.63
CA HIS A 21 -16.76 16.99 -15.25
C HIS A 21 -16.37 18.30 -15.93
N GLN A 22 -15.22 18.86 -15.54
CA GLN A 22 -14.76 20.13 -16.10
C GLN A 22 -14.33 19.94 -17.56
N TRP A 23 -14.56 20.97 -18.38
CA TRP A 23 -14.05 20.96 -19.75
C TRP A 23 -12.52 20.88 -19.74
N GLY A 24 -11.97 19.94 -20.51
CA GLY A 24 -10.54 19.64 -20.56
C GLY A 24 -9.99 18.88 -19.34
N ALA A 25 -10.84 18.33 -18.47
CA ALA A 25 -10.41 17.37 -17.46
C ALA A 25 -10.07 16.00 -18.09
N GLU A 26 -9.32 15.16 -17.36
CA GLU A 26 -8.87 13.85 -17.82
C GLU A 26 -10.07 12.92 -18.00
N THR A 27 -10.30 12.41 -19.21
CA THR A 27 -11.42 11.51 -19.51
C THR A 27 -11.06 10.04 -19.43
N SER A 28 -9.77 9.72 -19.41
CA SER A 28 -9.30 8.34 -19.34
C SER A 28 -9.24 7.89 -17.89
N THR A 29 -9.92 6.80 -17.57
CA THR A 29 -9.80 6.07 -16.29
C THR A 29 -8.76 4.96 -16.35
N GLN A 30 -8.07 4.78 -17.49
CA GLN A 30 -7.05 3.75 -17.66
C GLN A 30 -5.86 4.02 -16.75
N PRO A 31 -5.53 3.12 -15.80
CA PRO A 31 -4.42 3.33 -14.88
C PRO A 31 -3.06 3.22 -15.57
N LEU A 32 -2.01 3.55 -14.83
CA LEU A 32 -0.65 3.27 -15.29
C LEU A 32 -0.48 1.76 -15.51
N ALA A 33 0.21 1.41 -16.61
CA ALA A 33 0.49 0.02 -16.94
C ALA A 33 1.35 -0.64 -15.86
N ILE A 34 1.08 -1.94 -15.61
CA ILE A 34 1.85 -2.76 -14.66
C ILE A 34 3.34 -2.78 -15.03
N MET A 35 3.63 -2.81 -16.34
CA MET A 35 4.98 -2.71 -16.88
C MET A 35 5.12 -1.41 -17.65
N HIS A 36 6.24 -0.70 -17.43
CA HIS A 36 6.58 0.47 -18.22
C HIS A 36 7.05 0.06 -19.60
N ASP A 37 6.72 0.86 -20.60
CA ASP A 37 7.32 0.74 -21.92
C ASP A 37 8.84 0.85 -21.82
N LYS A 38 9.57 -0.06 -22.47
CA LYS A 38 11.03 -0.01 -22.50
C LYS A 38 11.47 1.28 -23.19
N PRO A 39 12.20 2.18 -22.51
CA PRO A 39 12.59 3.44 -23.10
C PRO A 39 13.61 3.20 -24.23
N SER A 40 13.50 3.98 -25.31
CA SER A 40 14.43 3.89 -26.43
C SER A 40 15.84 4.37 -26.03
N PRO A 41 16.91 3.87 -26.69
CA PRO A 41 18.27 4.33 -26.46
C PRO A 41 18.41 5.87 -26.59
N THR A 42 17.70 6.46 -27.55
CA THR A 42 17.67 7.92 -27.74
C THR A 42 17.13 8.65 -26.52
N ARG A 43 16.09 8.15 -25.85
CA ARG A 43 15.55 8.77 -24.62
C ARG A 43 16.58 8.74 -23.49
N VAL A 44 17.34 7.66 -23.37
CA VAL A 44 18.42 7.51 -22.38
C VAL A 44 19.54 8.52 -22.66
N VAL A 45 19.97 8.66 -23.92
CA VAL A 45 21.01 9.63 -24.33
C VAL A 45 20.53 11.06 -24.07
N LEU A 46 19.31 11.41 -24.46
CA LEU A 46 18.74 12.74 -24.21
C LEU A 46 18.67 13.07 -22.72
N GLY A 47 18.46 12.08 -21.84
CA GLY A 47 18.53 12.29 -20.41
C GLY A 47 19.92 12.71 -19.92
N TYR A 48 20.98 12.06 -20.41
CA TYR A 48 22.35 12.47 -20.10
C TYR A 48 22.72 13.84 -20.68
N VAL A 49 22.28 14.12 -21.92
CA VAL A 49 22.48 15.44 -22.54
C VAL A 49 21.79 16.52 -21.70
N ALA A 50 20.56 16.29 -21.23
CA ALA A 50 19.86 17.23 -20.37
C ALA A 50 20.63 17.50 -19.06
N ILE A 51 21.13 16.45 -18.39
CA ILE A 51 21.98 16.58 -17.19
C ILE A 51 23.21 17.43 -17.47
N ALA A 52 23.96 17.11 -18.54
CA ALA A 52 25.16 17.85 -18.92
C ALA A 52 24.87 19.32 -19.23
N CYS A 53 23.82 19.59 -20.02
CA CYS A 53 23.37 20.94 -20.34
C CYS A 53 22.98 21.72 -19.09
N THR A 54 22.29 21.11 -18.11
CA THR A 54 21.96 21.77 -16.84
C THR A 54 23.20 22.17 -16.06
N VAL A 55 24.18 21.27 -15.93
CA VAL A 55 25.44 21.55 -15.21
C VAL A 55 26.25 22.64 -15.91
N ILE A 56 26.42 22.54 -17.23
CA ILE A 56 27.16 23.54 -18.04
C ILE A 56 26.47 24.90 -17.98
N SER A 57 25.15 24.95 -18.15
CA SER A 57 24.40 26.20 -18.09
C SER A 57 24.50 26.86 -16.71
N TRP A 58 24.45 26.07 -15.63
CA TRP A 58 24.66 26.57 -14.28
C TRP A 58 26.07 27.12 -14.10
N LEU A 59 27.11 26.43 -14.56
CA LEU A 59 28.49 26.91 -14.46
C LEU A 59 28.67 28.25 -15.20
N ILE A 60 28.20 28.34 -16.44
CA ILE A 60 28.27 29.58 -17.24
C ILE A 60 27.52 30.70 -16.53
N TYR A 61 26.31 30.42 -16.02
CA TYR A 61 25.50 31.40 -15.30
C TYR A 61 26.21 31.89 -14.03
N MET A 62 26.75 30.99 -13.20
CA MET A 62 27.45 31.33 -11.96
C MET A 62 28.71 32.17 -12.24
N ILE A 63 29.52 31.79 -13.23
CA ILE A 63 30.70 32.58 -13.64
C ILE A 63 30.26 33.98 -14.08
N THR A 64 29.23 34.08 -14.91
CA THR A 64 28.71 35.36 -15.41
C THR A 64 28.21 36.25 -14.28
N MET A 65 27.46 35.68 -13.33
CA MET A 65 26.95 36.40 -12.16
C MET A 65 28.08 36.83 -11.23
N ILE A 66 29.09 35.99 -11.01
CA ILE A 66 30.23 36.35 -10.18
C ILE A 66 31.00 37.53 -10.79
N LEU A 67 31.30 37.45 -12.09
CA LEU A 67 31.99 38.52 -12.80
C LEU A 67 31.17 39.82 -12.78
N SER A 68 29.86 39.74 -13.04
CA SER A 68 28.99 40.92 -13.11
C SER A 68 28.73 41.57 -11.76
N LEU A 69 28.49 40.77 -10.72
CA LEU A 69 28.12 41.28 -9.39
C LEU A 69 29.34 41.69 -8.56
N PHE A 70 30.46 40.98 -8.66
CA PHE A 70 31.58 41.15 -7.73
C PHE A 70 32.87 41.68 -8.37
N VAL A 71 33.12 41.40 -9.65
CA VAL A 71 34.38 41.81 -10.31
C VAL A 71 34.21 43.12 -11.07
N ASN A 72 33.16 43.22 -11.87
CA ASN A 72 32.92 44.36 -12.76
C ASN A 72 32.01 45.43 -12.13
N ASN A 73 31.70 45.33 -10.84
CA ASN A 73 30.81 46.25 -10.14
C ASN A 73 31.60 47.32 -9.37
N PRO A 74 31.59 48.59 -9.80
CA PRO A 74 32.34 49.65 -9.14
C PRO A 74 31.73 50.13 -7.81
N SER A 75 30.50 49.73 -7.46
CA SER A 75 29.77 50.19 -6.26
C SER A 75 29.46 49.05 -5.29
N LEU A 76 30.48 48.27 -4.92
CA LEU A 76 30.34 47.19 -3.95
C LEU A 76 30.04 47.72 -2.54
N THR A 77 28.89 47.33 -2.01
CA THR A 77 28.52 47.52 -0.60
C THR A 77 28.36 46.18 0.09
N LEU A 78 28.56 46.11 1.41
CA LEU A 78 28.37 44.88 2.19
C LEU A 78 26.97 44.29 1.95
N ARG A 79 25.94 45.14 1.94
CA ARG A 79 24.56 44.74 1.69
C ARG A 79 24.39 44.06 0.32
N PHE A 80 24.94 44.67 -0.73
CA PHE A 80 24.88 44.09 -2.08
C PHE A 80 25.60 42.75 -2.16
N VAL A 81 26.74 42.61 -1.47
CA VAL A 81 27.48 41.33 -1.40
C VAL A 81 26.61 40.25 -0.76
N VAL A 82 25.99 40.54 0.37
CA VAL A 82 25.10 39.60 1.07
C VAL A 82 23.90 39.22 0.20
N GLU A 83 23.23 40.19 -0.42
CA GLU A 83 22.09 39.94 -1.32
C GLU A 83 22.50 39.10 -2.54
N GLY A 84 23.66 39.36 -3.15
CA GLY A 84 24.19 38.60 -4.28
C GLY A 84 24.56 37.16 -3.92
N VAL A 85 25.22 36.95 -2.78
CA VAL A 85 25.54 35.59 -2.28
C VAL A 85 24.28 34.81 -1.97
N LEU A 86 23.30 35.42 -1.30
CA LEU A 86 22.02 34.79 -1.00
C LEU A 86 21.29 34.40 -2.30
N TYR A 87 21.21 35.32 -3.26
CA TYR A 87 20.59 35.06 -4.56
C TYR A 87 21.23 33.87 -5.28
N MET A 88 22.57 33.87 -5.42
CA MET A 88 23.30 32.79 -6.07
C MET A 88 23.12 31.44 -5.35
N THR A 89 23.03 31.45 -4.02
CA THR A 89 22.79 30.26 -3.20
C THR A 89 21.39 29.69 -3.47
N ILE A 90 20.36 30.55 -3.53
CA ILE A 90 18.98 30.15 -3.85
C ILE A 90 18.92 29.54 -5.26
N VAL A 91 19.49 30.21 -6.26
CA VAL A 91 19.52 29.73 -7.64
C VAL A 91 20.24 28.38 -7.74
N THR A 92 21.39 28.24 -7.07
CA THR A 92 22.14 26.97 -7.03
C THR A 92 21.32 25.85 -6.39
N THR A 93 20.60 26.14 -5.30
CA THR A 93 19.76 25.14 -4.62
C THR A 93 18.60 24.69 -5.50
N LEU A 94 17.95 25.61 -6.21
CA LEU A 94 16.87 25.29 -7.16
C LEU A 94 17.38 24.45 -8.33
N ILE A 95 18.54 24.78 -8.89
CA ILE A 95 19.17 24.02 -9.97
C ILE A 95 19.62 22.65 -9.48
N PHE A 96 20.17 22.56 -8.27
CA PHE A 96 20.52 21.30 -7.64
C PHE A 96 19.28 20.39 -7.51
N SER A 97 18.14 20.92 -7.05
CA SER A 97 16.89 20.17 -7.00
C SER A 97 16.45 19.65 -8.38
N ALA A 98 16.57 20.46 -9.43
CA ALA A 98 16.26 20.04 -10.79
C ALA A 98 17.24 18.97 -11.30
N LEU A 99 18.52 19.09 -10.97
CA LEU A 99 19.56 18.11 -11.31
C LEU A 99 19.29 16.76 -10.63
N VAL A 100 18.92 16.75 -9.34
CA VAL A 100 18.53 15.53 -8.63
C VAL A 100 17.36 14.84 -9.34
N TYR A 101 16.33 15.58 -9.75
CA TYR A 101 15.22 15.02 -10.55
C TYR A 101 15.71 14.40 -11.88
N LEU A 102 16.61 15.06 -12.61
CA LEU A 102 17.12 14.54 -13.87
C LEU A 102 17.94 13.26 -13.66
N VAL A 103 18.78 13.22 -12.62
CA VAL A 103 19.61 12.07 -12.27
C VAL A 103 18.76 10.88 -11.84
N THR A 104 17.76 11.08 -10.98
CA THR A 104 16.83 10.02 -10.55
C THR A 104 16.00 9.53 -11.74
N ARG A 105 15.46 10.43 -12.56
CA ARG A 105 14.77 10.06 -13.80
C ARG A 105 15.65 9.20 -14.70
N GLN A 106 16.94 9.50 -14.80
CA GLN A 106 17.88 8.68 -15.57
C GLN A 106 18.02 7.26 -15.00
N GLY A 107 18.15 7.13 -13.67
CA GLY A 107 18.16 5.83 -12.99
C GLY A 107 16.87 5.03 -13.20
N ALA A 108 15.72 5.71 -13.21
CA ALA A 108 14.42 5.10 -13.47
C ALA A 108 14.35 4.49 -14.88
N LEU A 109 14.85 5.20 -15.90
CA LEU A 109 14.91 4.69 -17.27
C LEU A 109 15.71 3.39 -17.36
N TYR A 110 16.87 3.31 -16.67
CA TYR A 110 17.66 2.07 -16.62
C TYR A 110 16.91 0.91 -15.97
N ARG A 111 16.20 1.18 -14.87
CA ARG A 111 15.36 0.16 -14.25
C ARG A 111 14.24 -0.30 -15.18
N PHE A 112 13.57 0.60 -15.89
CA PHE A 112 12.51 0.22 -16.84
C PHE A 112 13.02 -0.66 -17.98
N ILE A 113 14.26 -0.45 -18.45
CA ILE A 113 14.87 -1.32 -19.48
C ILE A 113 15.11 -2.74 -18.93
N ARG A 114 15.63 -2.83 -17.71
CA ARG A 114 16.08 -4.08 -17.08
C ARG A 114 14.99 -4.82 -16.33
N HIS A 115 13.89 -4.16 -16.00
CA HIS A 115 12.85 -4.74 -15.18
C HIS A 115 12.13 -5.84 -15.94
N GLU A 116 12.11 -7.02 -15.33
CA GLU A 116 11.33 -8.16 -15.78
C GLU A 116 10.39 -8.56 -14.66
N ARG A 117 9.13 -8.82 -15.02
CA ARG A 117 8.13 -9.25 -14.05
C ARG A 117 8.41 -10.72 -13.71
N VAL A 118 8.58 -11.00 -12.41
CA VAL A 118 8.73 -12.38 -11.91
C VAL A 118 7.57 -13.25 -12.43
N PRO A 119 7.87 -14.34 -13.18
CA PRO A 119 6.87 -15.29 -13.64
C PRO A 119 6.05 -15.88 -12.50
N ARG A 120 4.76 -16.10 -12.76
CA ARG A 120 3.81 -16.61 -11.76
C ARG A 120 4.22 -17.96 -11.19
N ALA A 121 4.78 -18.85 -12.01
CA ALA A 121 5.22 -20.18 -11.57
C ALA A 121 6.27 -20.13 -10.46
N MET A 122 7.18 -19.13 -10.48
CA MET A 122 8.18 -18.97 -9.41
C MET A 122 7.55 -18.51 -8.09
N LEU A 123 6.48 -17.70 -8.16
CA LEU A 123 5.71 -17.33 -6.97
C LEU A 123 4.97 -18.54 -6.40
N ASP A 124 4.26 -19.28 -7.27
CA ASP A 124 3.50 -20.47 -6.87
C ASP A 124 4.41 -21.50 -6.17
N ASP A 125 5.62 -21.72 -6.69
CA ASP A 125 6.61 -22.63 -6.12
C ASP A 125 7.18 -22.14 -4.77
N HIS A 126 7.56 -20.87 -4.68
CA HIS A 126 8.11 -20.27 -3.45
C HIS A 126 7.13 -20.32 -2.27
N PHE A 127 5.84 -20.09 -2.54
CA PHE A 127 4.77 -20.15 -1.54
C PHE A 127 4.05 -21.50 -1.49
N ALA A 128 4.56 -22.52 -2.18
CA ALA A 128 4.11 -23.89 -2.00
C ALA A 128 4.67 -24.45 -0.67
N HIS A 129 4.19 -25.63 -0.28
CA HIS A 129 4.79 -26.47 0.78
C HIS A 129 4.99 -25.80 2.16
N ASN A 130 3.96 -25.82 3.02
CA ASN A 130 4.06 -25.44 4.44
C ASN A 130 4.70 -24.05 4.70
N TYR A 131 4.49 -23.08 3.80
CA TYR A 131 4.89 -21.70 4.03
C TYR A 131 4.22 -21.16 5.30
N GLY A 132 5.02 -20.94 6.35
CA GLY A 132 4.52 -20.63 7.69
C GLY A 132 4.58 -19.16 8.10
N LYS A 133 4.97 -18.26 7.20
CA LYS A 133 5.12 -16.83 7.52
C LYS A 133 3.85 -16.06 7.18
N GLY A 134 3.46 -15.17 8.08
CA GLY A 134 2.29 -14.32 7.94
C GLY A 134 2.61 -12.87 7.57
N ILE A 135 1.61 -12.16 7.06
CA ILE A 135 1.64 -10.70 6.88
C ILE A 135 0.44 -10.05 7.59
N THR A 136 0.69 -8.93 8.28
CA THR A 136 -0.36 -8.08 8.84
C THR A 136 -0.40 -6.75 8.10
N VAL A 137 -1.54 -6.44 7.47
CA VAL A 137 -1.81 -5.16 6.82
C VAL A 137 -2.36 -4.18 7.85
N LEU A 138 -1.73 -3.03 8.03
CA LEU A 138 -2.13 -1.96 8.94
C LEU A 138 -2.68 -0.78 8.14
N ILE A 139 -3.94 -0.45 8.37
CA ILE A 139 -4.63 0.65 7.69
C ILE A 139 -4.94 1.75 8.72
N PRO A 140 -4.09 2.78 8.86
CA PRO A 140 -4.38 3.93 9.72
C PRO A 140 -5.46 4.81 9.09
N SER A 141 -6.53 5.06 9.85
CA SER A 141 -7.66 5.91 9.46
C SER A 141 -7.92 6.98 10.52
N TYR A 142 -8.20 8.21 10.07
CA TYR A 142 -8.61 9.32 10.94
C TYR A 142 -9.69 10.17 10.26
N VAL A 143 -10.94 10.02 10.73
CA VAL A 143 -12.12 10.75 10.23
C VAL A 143 -12.27 10.60 8.70
N GLU A 144 -11.91 9.42 8.19
CA GLU A 144 -12.00 9.10 6.76
C GLU A 144 -13.44 8.77 6.37
N GLN A 145 -13.76 8.95 5.09
CA GLN A 145 -15.06 8.52 4.57
C GLN A 145 -15.14 6.99 4.57
N PRO A 146 -16.18 6.37 5.18
CA PRO A 146 -16.25 4.92 5.31
C PRO A 146 -16.11 4.16 3.99
N LYS A 147 -16.67 4.70 2.89
CA LYS A 147 -16.58 4.09 1.56
C LYS A 147 -15.14 4.04 1.01
N VAL A 148 -14.31 5.04 1.31
CA VAL A 148 -12.90 5.08 0.91
C VAL A 148 -12.12 3.98 1.65
N VAL A 149 -12.31 3.90 2.96
CA VAL A 149 -11.71 2.85 3.80
C VAL A 149 -12.18 1.45 3.40
N GLU A 150 -13.46 1.30 3.04
CA GLU A 150 -14.04 0.02 2.60
C GLU A 150 -13.34 -0.52 1.35
N LYS A 151 -13.06 0.33 0.36
CA LYS A 151 -12.29 -0.05 -0.85
C LYS A 151 -10.89 -0.54 -0.50
N THR A 152 -10.21 0.17 0.38
CA THR A 152 -8.87 -0.18 0.87
C THR A 152 -8.87 -1.53 1.57
N ILE A 153 -9.81 -1.77 2.49
CA ILE A 153 -9.96 -3.06 3.19
C ILE A 153 -10.23 -4.18 2.18
N TRP A 154 -11.15 -4.00 1.23
CA TRP A 154 -11.43 -5.03 0.21
C TRP A 154 -10.20 -5.34 -0.66
N SER A 155 -9.48 -4.31 -1.10
CA SER A 155 -8.28 -4.49 -1.92
C SER A 155 -7.16 -5.25 -1.19
N ALA A 156 -7.08 -5.06 0.14
CA ALA A 156 -6.19 -5.82 1.01
C ALA A 156 -6.71 -7.24 1.25
N ALA A 157 -7.99 -7.42 1.55
CA ALA A 157 -8.60 -8.72 1.88
C ALA A 157 -8.59 -9.72 0.73
N LEU A 158 -8.59 -9.23 -0.51
CA LEU A 158 -8.49 -10.05 -1.71
C LEU A 158 -7.04 -10.29 -2.17
N GLN A 159 -6.04 -9.85 -1.41
CA GLN A 159 -4.66 -10.22 -1.70
C GLN A 159 -4.46 -11.72 -1.49
N GLU A 160 -3.95 -12.38 -2.51
CA GLU A 160 -3.53 -13.77 -2.42
C GLU A 160 -2.33 -13.86 -1.47
N PHE A 161 -2.47 -14.43 -0.28
CA PHE A 161 -1.34 -14.71 0.61
C PHE A 161 -1.65 -15.86 1.59
N PRO A 162 -0.68 -16.72 1.96
CA PRO A 162 -0.93 -17.87 2.85
C PRO A 162 -1.59 -17.55 4.19
N ASP A 163 -1.09 -16.53 4.90
CA ASP A 163 -1.64 -16.12 6.19
C ASP A 163 -1.68 -14.59 6.29
N LEU A 164 -2.84 -14.04 5.95
CA LEU A 164 -3.12 -12.61 5.82
C LEU A 164 -4.06 -12.13 6.93
N ALA A 165 -3.64 -11.10 7.64
CA ALA A 165 -4.49 -10.36 8.58
C ALA A 165 -4.55 -8.88 8.23
N ILE A 166 -5.70 -8.25 8.45
CA ILE A 166 -5.90 -6.82 8.19
C ILE A 166 -6.38 -6.17 9.48
N VAL A 167 -5.75 -5.06 9.84
CA VAL A 167 -6.10 -4.30 11.03
C VAL A 167 -6.44 -2.87 10.62
N LEU A 168 -7.70 -2.49 10.80
CA LEU A 168 -8.13 -1.11 10.66
C LEU A 168 -7.78 -0.36 11.94
N LEU A 169 -6.81 0.55 11.87
CA LEU A 169 -6.39 1.37 13.01
C LEU A 169 -7.21 2.65 13.02
N ILE A 170 -8.28 2.68 13.81
CA ILE A 170 -9.20 3.82 13.92
C ILE A 170 -8.60 4.82 14.92
N ASP A 171 -8.30 6.03 14.44
CA ASP A 171 -7.79 7.12 15.27
C ASP A 171 -8.84 8.18 15.65
N ASP A 172 -10.10 7.96 15.32
CA ASP A 172 -11.18 8.88 15.64
C ASP A 172 -11.34 9.05 17.17
N PRO A 173 -11.80 10.22 17.66
CA PRO A 173 -12.16 10.37 19.06
C PRO A 173 -13.23 9.33 19.46
N PRO A 174 -13.03 8.54 20.53
CA PRO A 174 -13.91 7.41 20.86
C PRO A 174 -15.33 7.83 21.26
N HIS A 175 -15.48 9.09 21.69
CA HIS A 175 -16.75 9.72 22.04
C HIS A 175 -16.93 11.04 21.28
N PRO A 176 -17.34 11.00 19.99
CA PRO A 176 -17.52 12.20 19.18
C PRO A 176 -18.66 13.08 19.70
N LYS A 177 -18.47 14.40 19.64
CA LYS A 177 -19.44 15.39 20.15
C LYS A 177 -20.63 15.61 19.21
N ASN A 178 -20.44 15.52 17.90
CA ASN A 178 -21.47 15.76 16.90
C ASN A 178 -22.02 14.44 16.30
N ASP A 179 -23.23 14.49 15.75
CA ASP A 179 -23.91 13.31 15.19
C ASP A 179 -23.22 12.75 13.95
N GLU A 180 -22.66 13.62 13.10
CA GLU A 180 -21.96 13.23 11.89
C GLU A 180 -20.73 12.36 12.19
N ALA A 181 -19.86 12.79 13.10
CA ALA A 181 -18.69 12.00 13.51
C ALA A 181 -19.10 10.73 14.28
N ARG A 182 -20.22 10.76 15.04
CA ARG A 182 -20.77 9.53 15.64
C ARG A 182 -21.18 8.52 14.56
N ALA A 183 -21.82 8.98 13.49
CA ALA A 183 -22.23 8.14 12.37
C ALA A 183 -21.02 7.58 11.60
N ILE A 184 -20.01 8.42 11.31
CA ILE A 184 -18.77 8.00 10.63
C ILE A 184 -18.00 6.96 11.46
N LEU A 185 -17.84 7.20 12.77
CA LEU A 185 -17.15 6.26 13.65
C LEU A 185 -17.90 4.93 13.76
N LYS A 186 -19.24 4.97 13.87
CA LYS A 186 -20.07 3.76 13.86
C LYS A 186 -19.87 2.98 12.56
N ALA A 187 -19.97 3.64 11.41
CA ALA A 187 -19.76 3.01 10.12
C ALA A 187 -18.35 2.41 10.00
N SER A 188 -17.31 3.13 10.44
CA SER A 188 -15.92 2.68 10.43
C SER A 188 -15.69 1.41 11.26
N ARG A 189 -16.33 1.32 12.44
CA ARG A 189 -16.28 0.11 13.30
C ARG A 189 -16.96 -1.10 12.64
N GLU A 190 -17.99 -0.87 11.83
CA GLU A 190 -18.76 -1.92 11.15
C GLU A 190 -18.11 -2.43 9.86
N LEU A 191 -17.14 -1.69 9.28
CA LEU A 191 -16.50 -2.04 8.01
C LEU A 191 -15.83 -3.42 8.05
N MET A 192 -14.94 -3.67 9.01
CA MET A 192 -14.19 -4.92 9.06
C MET A 192 -15.11 -6.15 9.26
N PRO A 193 -16.03 -6.16 10.24
CA PRO A 193 -17.00 -7.25 10.38
C PRO A 193 -17.85 -7.47 9.11
N LYS A 194 -18.29 -6.40 8.44
CA LYS A 194 -19.06 -6.49 7.19
C LYS A 194 -18.28 -7.19 6.09
N VAL A 195 -17.02 -6.79 5.86
CA VAL A 195 -16.16 -7.40 4.84
C VAL A 195 -15.94 -8.89 5.11
N LEU A 196 -15.63 -9.25 6.35
CA LEU A 196 -15.40 -10.65 6.73
C LEU A 196 -16.67 -11.50 6.61
N ALA A 197 -17.84 -10.94 6.94
CA ALA A 197 -19.11 -11.64 6.77
C ALA A 197 -19.41 -11.93 5.29
N GLU A 198 -19.12 -10.99 4.39
CA GLU A 198 -19.28 -11.20 2.94
C GLU A 198 -18.27 -12.23 2.38
N LEU A 199 -17.06 -12.30 2.94
CA LEU A 199 -16.03 -13.29 2.57
C LEU A 199 -16.29 -14.69 3.11
N ALA A 200 -17.13 -14.84 4.15
CA ALA A 200 -17.34 -16.13 4.82
C ALA A 200 -17.85 -17.23 3.87
N ALA A 201 -18.80 -16.90 2.98
CA ALA A 201 -19.37 -17.86 2.04
C ALA A 201 -18.36 -18.39 1.00
N PRO A 202 -17.61 -17.55 0.25
CA PRO A 202 -16.56 -18.05 -0.63
C PRO A 202 -15.43 -18.73 0.15
N ALA A 203 -15.05 -18.23 1.32
CA ALA A 203 -14.04 -18.86 2.18
C ALA A 203 -14.41 -20.31 2.54
N GLU A 204 -15.62 -20.54 3.04
CA GLU A 204 -16.11 -21.87 3.41
C GLU A 204 -16.13 -22.80 2.19
N ARG A 205 -16.70 -22.32 1.07
CA ARG A 205 -16.79 -23.10 -0.17
C ARG A 205 -15.43 -23.59 -0.63
N PHE A 206 -14.46 -22.69 -0.78
CA PHE A 206 -13.16 -23.04 -1.36
C PHE A 206 -12.27 -23.82 -0.39
N THR A 207 -12.38 -23.56 0.91
CA THR A 207 -11.70 -24.36 1.95
C THR A 207 -12.18 -25.81 1.91
N LYS A 208 -13.51 -26.02 1.89
CA LYS A 208 -14.11 -27.35 1.78
C LYS A 208 -13.70 -28.06 0.49
N ALA A 209 -13.77 -27.38 -0.65
CA ALA A 209 -13.39 -27.96 -1.94
C ALA A 209 -11.89 -28.34 -2.00
N ARG A 210 -11.02 -27.53 -1.38
CA ARG A 210 -9.59 -27.81 -1.21
C ARG A 210 -9.37 -29.05 -0.35
N ASP A 211 -10.06 -29.18 0.78
CA ASP A 211 -9.94 -30.34 1.69
C ASP A 211 -10.43 -31.64 1.04
N GLU A 212 -11.60 -31.61 0.40
CA GLU A 212 -12.16 -32.76 -0.33
C GLU A 212 -11.24 -33.19 -1.48
N THR A 213 -10.67 -32.23 -2.20
CA THR A 213 -9.76 -32.51 -3.32
C THR A 213 -8.42 -33.05 -2.83
N ALA A 214 -7.86 -32.50 -1.74
CA ALA A 214 -6.66 -33.01 -1.11
C ALA A 214 -6.84 -34.48 -0.70
N ALA A 215 -7.97 -34.81 -0.06
CA ALA A 215 -8.30 -36.19 0.31
C ALA A 215 -8.48 -37.11 -0.92
N ALA A 216 -9.09 -36.61 -2.01
CA ALA A 216 -9.32 -37.39 -3.22
C ALA A 216 -8.05 -37.63 -4.06
N LEU A 217 -7.03 -36.80 -3.90
CA LEU A 217 -5.77 -36.85 -4.66
C LEU A 217 -4.60 -37.48 -3.88
N VAL A 218 -4.83 -37.97 -2.65
CA VAL A 218 -3.81 -38.71 -1.89
C VAL A 218 -3.25 -39.85 -2.75
N ASP A 219 -1.91 -39.92 -2.85
CA ASP A 219 -1.14 -40.88 -3.65
C ASP A 219 -1.47 -40.91 -5.15
N GLN A 220 -2.15 -39.89 -5.68
CA GLN A 220 -2.41 -39.73 -7.12
C GLN A 220 -1.35 -38.82 -7.74
N MET A 221 -0.69 -39.27 -8.81
CA MET A 221 0.21 -38.40 -9.59
C MET A 221 -0.57 -37.52 -10.58
N ALA A 222 -1.69 -38.00 -11.12
CA ALA A 222 -2.49 -37.28 -12.10
C ALA A 222 -3.92 -37.06 -11.59
N ALA A 223 -4.45 -35.87 -11.82
CA ALA A 223 -5.83 -35.55 -11.48
C ALA A 223 -6.81 -36.23 -12.44
N ARG A 224 -7.83 -36.89 -11.88
CA ARG A 224 -8.95 -37.42 -12.67
C ARG A 224 -9.70 -36.25 -13.34
N ARG A 225 -10.21 -36.47 -14.55
CA ARG A 225 -10.95 -35.44 -15.32
C ARG A 225 -12.12 -34.82 -14.54
N SER A 226 -12.79 -35.60 -13.70
CA SER A 226 -13.88 -35.10 -12.83
C SER A 226 -13.39 -34.14 -11.74
N VAL A 227 -12.15 -34.30 -11.26
CA VAL A 227 -11.53 -33.38 -10.30
C VAL A 227 -11.14 -32.08 -11.01
N VAL A 228 -10.56 -32.17 -12.21
CA VAL A 228 -10.24 -30.99 -13.03
C VAL A 228 -11.50 -30.19 -13.36
N ALA A 229 -12.60 -30.87 -13.72
CA ALA A 229 -13.88 -30.23 -14.02
C ALA A 229 -14.45 -29.48 -12.80
N ARG A 230 -14.41 -30.09 -11.62
CA ARG A 230 -14.84 -29.44 -10.37
C ARG A 230 -13.99 -28.22 -10.03
N CYS A 231 -12.68 -28.30 -10.23
CA CYS A 231 -11.77 -27.16 -10.05
C CYS A 231 -12.14 -26.02 -11.00
N ALA A 232 -12.46 -26.31 -12.27
CA ALA A 232 -12.92 -25.30 -13.23
C ALA A 232 -14.25 -24.64 -12.78
N GLU A 233 -15.19 -25.43 -12.26
CA GLU A 233 -16.45 -24.93 -11.70
C GLU A 233 -16.25 -24.03 -10.47
N ASP A 234 -15.31 -24.36 -9.58
CA ASP A 234 -15.00 -23.52 -8.41
C ASP A 234 -14.33 -22.20 -8.80
N TYR A 235 -13.43 -22.22 -9.79
CA TYR A 235 -12.89 -20.99 -10.37
C TYR A 235 -13.99 -20.15 -11.02
N ARG A 236 -14.93 -20.77 -11.73
CA ARG A 236 -16.10 -20.07 -12.27
C ARG A 236 -16.94 -19.42 -11.17
N ALA A 237 -17.16 -20.11 -10.06
CA ALA A 237 -17.90 -19.57 -8.92
C ALA A 237 -17.18 -18.37 -8.29
N ALA A 238 -15.84 -18.43 -8.13
CA ALA A 238 -15.04 -17.31 -7.64
C ALA A 238 -15.15 -16.08 -8.54
N VAL A 239 -15.06 -16.30 -9.85
CA VAL A 239 -15.20 -15.25 -10.87
C VAL A 239 -16.59 -14.60 -10.80
N GLN A 240 -17.65 -15.40 -10.77
CA GLN A 240 -19.02 -14.90 -10.69
C GLN A 240 -19.28 -14.10 -9.41
N TRP A 241 -18.71 -14.54 -8.29
CA TRP A 241 -18.81 -13.80 -7.03
C TRP A 241 -18.14 -12.43 -7.12
N LEU A 242 -16.94 -12.34 -7.68
CA LEU A 242 -16.20 -11.07 -7.87
C LEU A 242 -16.92 -10.13 -8.83
N GLU A 243 -17.45 -10.64 -9.94
CA GLU A 243 -18.22 -9.85 -10.90
C GLU A 243 -19.52 -9.34 -10.28
N HIS A 244 -20.26 -10.19 -9.57
CA HIS A 244 -21.47 -9.78 -8.86
C HIS A 244 -21.19 -8.69 -7.83
N LYS A 245 -20.08 -8.79 -7.09
CA LYS A 245 -19.65 -7.74 -6.16
C LYS A 245 -19.34 -6.43 -6.88
N ALA A 246 -18.69 -6.50 -8.03
CA ALA A 246 -18.38 -5.31 -8.84
C ALA A 246 -19.63 -4.68 -9.48
N ASP A 247 -20.64 -5.48 -9.80
CA ASP A 247 -21.91 -5.02 -10.40
C ASP A 247 -22.86 -4.41 -9.37
N THR A 248 -22.76 -4.83 -8.10
CA THR A 248 -23.59 -4.32 -7.00
C THR A 248 -22.97 -3.11 -6.29
N TRP A 249 -21.72 -2.78 -6.57
CA TRP A 249 -21.04 -1.62 -6.00
C TRP A 249 -21.59 -0.32 -6.61
N LEU A 250 -22.05 0.60 -5.76
CA LEU A 250 -22.49 1.92 -6.20
C LEU A 250 -21.27 2.76 -6.62
N ILE A 251 -21.18 3.10 -7.90
CA ILE A 251 -20.13 3.97 -8.46
C ILE A 251 -20.57 5.43 -8.31
N GLU A 252 -19.82 6.20 -7.51
CA GLU A 252 -20.04 7.64 -7.33
C GLU A 252 -18.89 8.48 -7.89
N ASP A 253 -17.68 7.92 -7.97
CA ASP A 253 -16.51 8.59 -8.49
C ASP A 253 -15.54 7.65 -9.24
N HIS A 254 -14.49 8.25 -9.82
CA HIS A 254 -13.46 7.53 -10.58
C HIS A 254 -12.64 6.54 -9.74
N THR A 255 -12.60 6.69 -8.41
CA THR A 255 -11.92 5.75 -7.53
C THR A 255 -12.77 4.50 -7.27
N ASP A 256 -14.10 4.61 -7.31
CA ASP A 256 -15.00 3.45 -7.35
C ASP A 256 -14.87 2.69 -8.68
N ASP A 257 -14.75 3.40 -9.80
CA ASP A 257 -14.47 2.78 -11.10
C ASP A 257 -13.16 1.97 -11.07
N PHE A 258 -12.10 2.56 -10.51
CA PHE A 258 -10.82 1.87 -10.34
C PHE A 258 -10.96 0.62 -9.45
N PHE A 259 -11.66 0.73 -8.32
CA PHE A 259 -11.91 -0.41 -7.44
C PHE A 259 -12.62 -1.55 -8.18
N CYS A 260 -13.75 -1.25 -8.82
CA CYS A 260 -14.54 -2.26 -9.50
C CYS A 260 -13.81 -2.87 -10.70
N ASP A 261 -13.11 -2.08 -11.51
CA ASP A 261 -12.44 -2.60 -12.70
C ASP A 261 -11.07 -3.22 -12.42
N GLN A 262 -10.22 -2.58 -11.62
CA GLN A 262 -8.82 -3.00 -11.45
C GLN A 262 -8.63 -3.99 -10.30
N VAL A 263 -9.39 -3.85 -9.22
CA VAL A 263 -9.33 -4.75 -8.06
C VAL A 263 -10.24 -5.96 -8.28
N LEU A 264 -11.55 -5.74 -8.41
CA LEU A 264 -12.52 -6.84 -8.49
C LEU A 264 -12.51 -7.54 -9.85
N ARG A 265 -12.85 -6.83 -10.94
CA ARG A 265 -12.88 -7.42 -12.28
C ARG A 265 -11.49 -7.80 -12.79
N GLY A 266 -10.45 -7.08 -12.37
CA GLY A 266 -9.05 -7.44 -12.63
C GLY A 266 -8.70 -8.82 -12.09
N LEU A 267 -9.07 -9.12 -10.84
CA LEU A 267 -8.90 -10.44 -10.25
C LEU A 267 -9.79 -11.49 -10.93
N ALA A 268 -11.05 -11.14 -11.23
CA ALA A 268 -11.97 -12.04 -11.93
C ALA A 268 -11.44 -12.46 -13.31
N ARG A 269 -10.85 -11.54 -14.07
CA ARG A 269 -10.21 -11.84 -15.38
C ARG A 269 -9.06 -12.83 -15.22
N ASP A 270 -8.19 -12.65 -14.23
CA ASP A 270 -7.07 -13.56 -13.98
C ASP A 270 -7.54 -14.98 -13.57
N LEU A 271 -8.58 -15.07 -12.74
CA LEU A 271 -9.19 -16.36 -12.37
C LEU A 271 -9.91 -17.00 -13.57
N ARG A 272 -10.55 -16.22 -14.43
CA ARG A 272 -11.21 -16.71 -15.65
C ARG A 272 -10.22 -17.32 -16.65
N LEU A 273 -9.03 -16.75 -16.80
CA LEU A 273 -7.98 -17.36 -17.62
C LEU A 273 -7.60 -18.76 -17.12
N THR A 274 -7.60 -18.95 -15.79
CA THR A 274 -7.31 -20.26 -15.19
C THR A 274 -8.46 -21.25 -15.42
N GLU A 275 -9.71 -20.79 -15.26
CA GLU A 275 -10.92 -21.56 -15.58
C GLU A 275 -10.94 -22.04 -17.04
N GLN A 276 -10.62 -21.15 -17.98
CA GLN A 276 -10.55 -21.46 -19.41
C GLN A 276 -9.47 -22.51 -19.71
N ALA A 277 -8.27 -22.36 -19.13
CA ALA A 277 -7.18 -23.33 -19.30
C ALA A 277 -7.54 -24.72 -18.76
N LEU A 278 -8.26 -24.79 -17.63
CA LEU A 278 -8.77 -26.06 -17.10
C LEU A 278 -9.79 -26.69 -18.06
N ASN A 279 -10.75 -25.92 -18.58
CA ASN A 279 -11.73 -26.43 -19.55
C ASN A 279 -11.09 -26.89 -20.87
N GLU A 280 -10.06 -26.19 -21.35
CA GLU A 280 -9.30 -26.59 -22.52
C GLU A 280 -8.58 -27.92 -22.30
N SER A 281 -7.92 -28.09 -21.14
CA SER A 281 -7.27 -29.36 -20.78
C SER A 281 -8.26 -30.54 -20.76
N ILE A 282 -9.49 -30.32 -20.28
CA ILE A 282 -10.57 -31.31 -20.26
C ILE A 282 -11.01 -31.68 -21.68
N THR A 283 -11.10 -30.69 -22.58
CA THR A 283 -11.54 -30.87 -23.97
C THR A 283 -10.50 -31.62 -24.79
N LEU A 284 -9.23 -31.24 -24.63
CA LEU A 284 -8.08 -31.85 -25.30
C LEU A 284 -7.61 -33.16 -24.65
N GLN A 285 -8.26 -33.62 -23.58
CA GLN A 285 -7.87 -34.80 -22.81
C GLN A 285 -6.41 -34.77 -22.33
N GLN A 286 -5.92 -33.57 -21.99
CA GLN A 286 -4.58 -33.39 -21.47
C GLN A 286 -4.48 -33.86 -20.02
N HIS A 287 -3.33 -34.44 -19.67
CA HIS A 287 -3.03 -34.80 -18.29
C HIS A 287 -2.71 -33.56 -17.46
N VAL A 288 -3.38 -33.42 -16.32
CA VAL A 288 -3.11 -32.37 -15.34
C VAL A 288 -2.54 -33.01 -14.07
N ASP A 289 -1.41 -32.51 -13.61
CA ASP A 289 -0.75 -32.97 -12.40
C ASP A 289 -1.61 -32.73 -11.14
N ALA A 290 -1.62 -33.70 -10.22
CA ALA A 290 -2.42 -33.59 -9.00
C ALA A 290 -1.97 -32.42 -8.11
N ASN A 291 -0.67 -32.18 -7.98
CA ASN A 291 -0.15 -31.05 -7.19
C ASN A 291 -0.57 -29.72 -7.82
N ARG A 292 -0.66 -29.64 -9.15
CA ARG A 292 -1.14 -28.43 -9.80
C ARG A 292 -2.58 -28.11 -9.41
N ILE A 293 -3.46 -29.10 -9.33
CA ILE A 293 -4.84 -28.88 -8.85
C ILE A 293 -4.87 -28.39 -7.40
N LEU A 294 -4.03 -28.97 -6.52
CA LEU A 294 -3.95 -28.52 -5.13
C LEU A 294 -3.44 -27.07 -5.02
N GLN A 295 -2.42 -26.69 -5.80
CA GLN A 295 -1.95 -25.30 -5.88
C GLN A 295 -3.06 -24.33 -6.33
N LEU A 296 -3.90 -24.74 -7.27
CA LEU A 296 -5.01 -23.93 -7.75
C LEU A 296 -6.10 -23.75 -6.68
N TYR A 297 -6.38 -24.77 -5.87
CA TYR A 297 -7.30 -24.65 -4.74
C TYR A 297 -6.71 -23.82 -3.60
N GLU A 298 -5.42 -24.00 -3.28
CA GLU A 298 -4.69 -23.17 -2.33
C GLU A 298 -4.77 -21.69 -2.69
N ARG A 299 -4.61 -21.36 -3.97
CA ARG A 299 -4.81 -19.99 -4.46
C ARG A 299 -6.21 -19.44 -4.14
N LEU A 300 -7.27 -20.19 -4.40
CA LEU A 300 -8.64 -19.75 -4.07
C LEU A 300 -8.80 -19.53 -2.56
N VAL A 301 -8.34 -20.47 -1.75
CA VAL A 301 -8.38 -20.33 -0.28
C VAL A 301 -7.65 -19.06 0.16
N ARG A 302 -6.42 -18.85 -0.33
CA ARG A 302 -5.59 -17.68 0.02
C ARG A 302 -6.18 -16.33 -0.38
N ILE A 303 -7.00 -16.28 -1.43
CA ILE A 303 -7.69 -15.06 -1.87
C ILE A 303 -8.88 -14.72 -0.97
N PHE A 304 -9.59 -15.72 -0.45
CA PHE A 304 -10.89 -15.52 0.22
C PHE A 304 -10.87 -15.71 1.74
N THR A 305 -9.75 -16.11 2.35
CA THR A 305 -9.66 -16.44 3.80
C THR A 305 -8.93 -15.41 4.65
N ALA A 306 -8.97 -14.14 4.26
CA ALA A 306 -8.38 -13.06 5.06
C ALA A 306 -8.99 -12.98 6.47
N LYS A 307 -8.14 -12.68 7.46
CA LYS A 307 -8.55 -12.38 8.84
C LYS A 307 -8.53 -10.87 9.04
N GLY A 308 -9.29 -10.35 10.00
CA GLY A 308 -9.14 -8.95 10.35
C GLY A 308 -9.93 -8.48 11.56
N TRP A 309 -9.54 -7.32 12.07
CA TRP A 309 -10.19 -6.64 13.18
C TRP A 309 -9.93 -5.13 13.13
N SER A 310 -10.62 -4.37 13.97
CA SER A 310 -10.38 -2.95 14.15
C SER A 310 -9.69 -2.71 15.49
N PHE A 311 -8.82 -1.70 15.56
CA PHE A 311 -8.15 -1.27 16.78
C PHE A 311 -8.29 0.23 16.97
N GLU A 312 -8.81 0.64 18.12
CA GLU A 312 -8.98 2.04 18.51
C GLU A 312 -8.03 2.38 19.65
N ARG A 313 -6.83 2.89 19.34
CA ARG A 313 -5.83 3.15 20.38
C ARG A 313 -6.34 4.13 21.45
N LYS A 314 -7.16 5.12 21.05
CA LYS A 314 -7.66 6.18 21.94
C LYS A 314 -8.64 5.66 23.02
N LEU A 315 -9.07 4.40 22.95
CA LEU A 315 -9.80 3.73 24.05
C LEU A 315 -8.87 3.35 25.22
N TYR A 316 -7.56 3.27 24.98
CA TYR A 316 -6.60 2.74 25.95
C TYR A 316 -5.64 3.82 26.43
N ALA A 317 -5.68 4.11 27.73
CA ALA A 317 -4.80 5.06 28.40
C ALA A 317 -3.33 4.65 28.35
N SER A 318 -2.99 3.37 28.17
CA SER A 318 -1.60 2.93 28.02
C SER A 318 -0.99 3.23 26.64
N THR A 319 -1.78 3.65 25.65
CA THR A 319 -1.26 4.01 24.33
C THR A 319 -1.03 5.52 24.19
N SER A 320 -0.25 5.92 23.18
CA SER A 320 -0.02 7.34 22.87
C SER A 320 -1.32 8.02 22.46
N ARG A 321 -1.50 9.27 22.91
CA ARG A 321 -2.66 10.12 22.55
C ARG A 321 -2.36 11.11 21.42
N GLU A 322 -1.11 11.20 20.95
CA GLU A 322 -0.74 12.14 19.89
C GLU A 322 -1.47 11.84 18.59
N GLY A 323 -2.19 12.80 18.02
CA GLY A 323 -3.03 12.60 16.83
C GLY A 323 -2.27 12.58 15.50
N ASN A 324 -1.37 11.62 15.30
CA ASN A 324 -0.70 11.41 14.01
C ASN A 324 -0.73 9.92 13.59
N LYS A 325 -0.61 9.66 12.28
CA LYS A 325 -0.64 8.30 11.69
C LYS A 325 0.47 7.40 12.25
N ALA A 326 1.68 7.96 12.42
CA ALA A 326 2.85 7.24 12.91
C ALA A 326 2.61 6.65 14.32
N MET A 327 2.02 7.42 15.23
CA MET A 327 1.72 6.95 16.58
C MET A 327 0.59 5.94 16.62
N ASN A 328 -0.33 5.95 15.65
CA ASN A 328 -1.33 4.91 15.52
C ASN A 328 -0.70 3.57 15.13
N LEU A 329 0.19 3.60 14.12
CA LEU A 329 0.99 2.44 13.72
C LEU A 329 1.88 1.93 14.87
N ASN A 330 2.67 2.80 15.50
CA ASN A 330 3.55 2.47 16.62
C ASN A 330 2.79 1.82 17.79
N SER A 331 1.61 2.37 18.12
CA SER A 331 0.78 1.84 19.20
C SER A 331 0.32 0.41 18.91
N PHE A 332 0.02 0.06 17.66
CA PHE A 332 -0.39 -1.29 17.32
C PHE A 332 0.80 -2.24 17.16
N ILE A 333 1.88 -1.81 16.47
CA ILE A 333 3.11 -2.61 16.29
C ILE A 333 3.68 -3.01 17.66
N GLY A 334 3.67 -2.08 18.63
CA GLY A 334 4.14 -2.33 19.99
C GLY A 334 3.36 -3.40 20.77
N LEU A 335 2.17 -3.77 20.30
CA LEU A 335 1.30 -4.80 20.86
C LEU A 335 1.40 -6.14 20.10
N MET A 336 1.96 -6.17 18.89
CA MET A 336 2.08 -7.41 18.11
C MET A 336 2.90 -8.46 18.86
N GLY A 337 2.40 -9.69 18.92
CA GLY A 337 3.01 -10.81 19.65
C GLY A 337 2.75 -10.82 21.16
N HIS A 338 2.07 -9.82 21.71
CA HIS A 338 1.74 -9.77 23.13
C HIS A 338 0.41 -10.46 23.45
N SER A 339 0.34 -11.08 24.64
CA SER A 339 -0.90 -11.53 25.26
C SER A 339 -1.33 -10.50 26.30
N LEU A 340 -2.48 -9.86 26.09
CA LEU A 340 -2.86 -8.64 26.78
C LEU A 340 -4.11 -8.81 27.65
N LYS A 341 -4.10 -8.13 28.80
CA LYS A 341 -5.23 -7.96 29.70
C LYS A 341 -5.74 -6.53 29.67
N ARG A 342 -7.06 -6.38 29.62
CA ARG A 342 -7.76 -5.10 29.77
C ARG A 342 -8.00 -4.85 31.25
N VAL A 343 -7.50 -3.73 31.76
CA VAL A 343 -7.65 -3.34 33.17
C VAL A 343 -8.22 -1.93 33.28
N GLU A 344 -9.26 -1.77 34.11
CA GLU A 344 -9.79 -0.46 34.45
C GLU A 344 -8.94 0.20 35.53
N THR A 345 -8.56 1.46 35.31
CA THR A 345 -7.78 2.27 36.25
C THR A 345 -8.41 3.65 36.41
N SER A 346 -7.93 4.44 37.37
CA SER A 346 -8.35 5.84 37.54
C SER A 346 -8.09 6.71 36.30
N ASP A 347 -7.08 6.36 35.50
CA ASP A 347 -6.67 7.11 34.30
C ASP A 347 -7.37 6.62 33.02
N GLY A 348 -8.22 5.60 33.14
CA GLY A 348 -8.94 4.94 32.06
C GLY A 348 -8.59 3.46 31.91
N VAL A 349 -9.04 2.86 30.81
CA VAL A 349 -8.72 1.46 30.49
C VAL A 349 -7.28 1.37 30.02
N ILE A 350 -6.49 0.43 30.53
CA ILE A 350 -5.15 0.13 30.03
C ILE A 350 -5.08 -1.28 29.43
N LEU A 351 -4.20 -1.45 28.45
CA LEU A 351 -3.70 -2.74 27.99
C LEU A 351 -2.35 -2.98 28.64
N ARG A 352 -2.19 -4.13 29.29
CA ARG A 352 -0.93 -4.62 29.85
C ARG A 352 -0.72 -6.08 29.48
N ASP A 353 0.53 -6.53 29.54
CA ASP A 353 0.81 -7.95 29.44
C ASP A 353 0.09 -8.75 30.54
N VAL A 354 -0.32 -9.95 30.14
CA VAL A 354 -0.94 -10.96 31.00
C VAL A 354 0.09 -11.47 32.01
N ARG A 355 -0.35 -11.70 33.24
CA ARG A 355 0.45 -12.32 34.30
C ARG A 355 0.31 -13.85 34.24
N GLU A 356 1.25 -14.58 34.84
CA GLU A 356 1.31 -16.04 34.78
C GLU A 356 0.01 -16.75 35.21
N ASP A 357 -0.80 -16.12 36.07
CA ASP A 357 -2.05 -16.65 36.62
C ASP A 357 -3.32 -16.11 35.95
N GLU A 358 -3.20 -15.33 34.88
CA GLU A 358 -4.33 -14.67 34.21
C GLU A 358 -4.58 -15.23 32.81
N SER A 359 -5.85 -15.26 32.40
CA SER A 359 -6.21 -15.51 31.00
C SER A 359 -6.14 -14.20 30.18
N PRO A 360 -5.57 -14.21 28.96
CA PRO A 360 -5.58 -13.05 28.07
C PRO A 360 -7.00 -12.65 27.68
N ASP A 361 -7.23 -11.34 27.60
CA ASP A 361 -8.41 -10.80 26.92
C ASP A 361 -8.16 -10.66 25.41
N PHE A 362 -6.89 -10.44 25.03
CA PHE A 362 -6.45 -10.38 23.64
C PHE A 362 -5.14 -11.15 23.45
N VAL A 363 -5.06 -11.90 22.35
CA VAL A 363 -3.79 -12.49 21.87
C VAL A 363 -3.46 -11.82 20.54
N MET A 364 -2.45 -10.95 20.57
CA MET A 364 -2.10 -10.15 19.40
C MET A 364 -1.23 -10.97 18.45
N ARG A 365 -1.65 -11.03 17.19
CA ARG A 365 -0.91 -11.71 16.11
C ARG A 365 0.49 -11.14 15.97
N ASP A 366 1.49 -12.02 15.87
CA ASP A 366 2.86 -11.68 15.48
C ASP A 366 3.12 -12.21 14.06
N SER A 367 3.17 -11.30 13.09
CA SER A 367 3.47 -11.63 11.70
C SER A 367 4.93 -11.29 11.39
N GLU A 368 5.59 -12.13 10.58
CA GLU A 368 6.93 -11.86 10.07
C GLU A 368 6.99 -10.53 9.28
N TYR A 369 5.91 -10.25 8.54
CA TYR A 369 5.79 -9.07 7.70
C TYR A 369 4.67 -8.13 8.16
N VAL A 370 4.92 -6.83 8.03
CA VAL A 370 3.93 -5.77 8.21
C VAL A 370 3.80 -5.00 6.90
N LEU A 371 2.57 -4.80 6.43
CA LEU A 371 2.26 -3.90 5.32
C LEU A 371 1.55 -2.67 5.86
N THR A 372 2.16 -1.50 5.77
CA THR A 372 1.46 -0.24 6.05
C THR A 372 0.73 0.23 4.80
N LEU A 373 -0.56 0.52 4.88
CA LEU A 373 -1.41 0.88 3.74
C LEU A 373 -2.26 2.10 4.09
N ASP A 374 -2.16 3.19 3.32
CA ASP A 374 -2.99 4.36 3.55
C ASP A 374 -4.48 4.04 3.34
N ALA A 375 -5.36 4.70 4.10
CA ALA A 375 -6.80 4.44 4.08
C ALA A 375 -7.49 4.73 2.74
N ASP A 376 -6.84 5.44 1.83
CA ASP A 376 -7.30 5.80 0.49
C ASP A 376 -6.50 5.11 -0.64
N SER A 377 -5.61 4.18 -0.31
CA SER A 377 -4.77 3.44 -1.25
C SER A 377 -5.32 2.03 -1.49
N MET A 378 -5.47 1.65 -2.76
CA MET A 378 -5.93 0.31 -3.14
C MET A 378 -4.79 -0.55 -3.67
N LEU A 379 -4.71 -1.78 -3.18
CA LEU A 379 -3.74 -2.77 -3.66
C LEU A 379 -4.27 -3.47 -4.92
N LEU A 380 -3.41 -3.63 -5.92
CA LEU A 380 -3.66 -4.54 -7.03
C LEU A 380 -3.38 -5.98 -6.62
N ARG A 381 -4.02 -6.94 -7.28
CA ARG A 381 -3.78 -8.38 -7.07
C ARG A 381 -2.29 -8.72 -7.18
N ASP A 382 -1.86 -9.74 -6.44
CA ASP A 382 -0.48 -10.25 -6.36
C ASP A 382 0.57 -9.35 -5.69
N TYR A 383 0.17 -8.20 -5.14
CA TYR A 383 1.03 -7.24 -4.47
C TYR A 383 1.82 -7.89 -3.31
N CYS A 384 1.13 -8.52 -2.36
CA CYS A 384 1.77 -9.13 -1.18
C CYS A 384 2.76 -10.24 -1.56
N LEU A 385 2.37 -11.16 -2.45
CA LEU A 385 3.24 -12.26 -2.90
C LEU A 385 4.52 -11.74 -3.53
N ARG A 386 4.41 -10.77 -4.43
CA ARG A 386 5.58 -10.28 -5.17
C ARG A 386 6.59 -9.60 -4.26
N LEU A 387 6.12 -8.78 -3.33
CA LEU A 387 7.02 -8.05 -2.44
C LEU A 387 7.68 -9.02 -1.46
N VAL A 388 6.93 -9.92 -0.83
CA VAL A 388 7.51 -10.91 0.07
C VAL A 388 8.46 -11.85 -0.67
N TYR A 389 8.09 -12.34 -1.85
CA TYR A 389 8.99 -13.13 -2.69
C TYR A 389 10.31 -12.40 -2.94
N GLN A 390 10.25 -11.12 -3.30
CA GLN A 390 11.45 -10.31 -3.54
C GLN A 390 12.28 -10.14 -2.28
N MET A 391 11.66 -9.89 -1.12
CA MET A 391 12.36 -9.80 0.17
C MET A 391 13.07 -11.11 0.52
N GLU A 392 12.49 -12.26 0.15
CA GLU A 392 13.00 -13.59 0.49
C GLU A 392 13.96 -14.17 -0.55
N GLN A 393 14.27 -13.45 -1.63
CA GLN A 393 15.30 -13.91 -2.56
C GLN A 393 16.67 -13.97 -1.87
N PRO A 394 17.53 -14.95 -2.22
CA PRO A 394 18.89 -15.02 -1.70
C PRO A 394 19.65 -13.70 -1.89
N GLY A 395 20.31 -13.22 -0.83
CA GLY A 395 21.00 -11.93 -0.80
C GLY A 395 20.14 -10.76 -0.29
N ASN A 396 18.83 -10.94 -0.16
CA ASN A 396 17.90 -9.91 0.37
C ASN A 396 17.55 -10.12 1.84
N GLU A 397 18.34 -10.90 2.59
CA GLU A 397 18.10 -11.19 4.00
C GLU A 397 18.09 -9.91 4.85
N ARG A 398 18.86 -8.89 4.44
CA ARG A 398 18.94 -7.58 5.09
C ARG A 398 18.05 -6.51 4.46
N VAL A 399 17.22 -6.86 3.47
CA VAL A 399 16.21 -5.92 2.96
C VAL A 399 15.13 -5.77 4.03
N ALA A 400 15.19 -4.66 4.75
CA ALA A 400 14.25 -4.32 5.82
C ALA A 400 12.86 -3.97 5.28
N VAL A 401 12.82 -3.23 4.16
CA VAL A 401 11.59 -2.69 3.57
C VAL A 401 11.64 -2.78 2.06
N ILE A 402 10.51 -3.14 1.45
CA ILE A 402 10.26 -2.87 0.03
C ILE A 402 9.16 -1.82 -0.07
N GLN A 403 9.57 -0.61 -0.42
CA GLN A 403 8.69 0.50 -0.75
C GLN A 403 8.14 0.33 -2.16
N THR A 404 6.83 0.45 -2.33
CA THR A 404 6.22 0.62 -3.65
C THR A 404 5.87 2.08 -3.89
N PRO A 405 6.15 2.63 -5.08
CA PRO A 405 5.64 3.93 -5.44
C PRO A 405 4.11 3.89 -5.53
N TYR A 406 3.48 4.97 -5.09
CA TYR A 406 2.05 5.20 -5.28
C TYR A 406 1.82 5.96 -6.60
N SER A 407 0.66 5.74 -7.19
CA SER A 407 0.21 6.38 -8.43
C SER A 407 -1.18 6.93 -8.21
N SER A 408 -1.48 8.06 -8.84
CA SER A 408 -2.79 8.67 -8.68
C SER A 408 -3.87 7.93 -9.45
N TYR A 409 -5.09 7.92 -8.92
CA TYR A 409 -6.26 7.46 -9.66
C TYR A 409 -6.51 8.36 -10.88
N ARG A 410 -6.92 7.73 -11.98
CA ARG A 410 -7.14 8.36 -13.29
C ARG A 410 -8.60 8.70 -13.48
N GLY A 411 -8.89 9.70 -14.31
CA GLY A 411 -10.27 10.15 -14.57
C GLY A 411 -10.73 11.23 -13.60
N ALA A 412 -9.79 12.03 -13.09
CA ALA A 412 -10.08 13.13 -12.18
C ALA A 412 -11.06 14.13 -12.83
N PRO A 413 -12.22 14.43 -12.20
CA PRO A 413 -13.27 15.27 -12.79
C PRO A 413 -12.87 16.75 -12.93
N THR A 414 -11.78 17.17 -12.31
CA THR A 414 -11.27 18.54 -12.38
C THR A 414 -9.81 18.59 -12.79
N ARG A 415 -9.43 19.69 -13.47
CA ARG A 415 -8.02 19.92 -13.85
C ARG A 415 -7.13 20.13 -12.63
N ILE A 416 -7.64 20.75 -11.57
CA ILE A 416 -6.89 20.98 -10.33
C ILE A 416 -6.57 19.64 -9.66
N GLU A 417 -7.56 18.76 -9.56
CA GLU A 417 -7.37 17.41 -9.03
C GLU A 417 -6.35 16.63 -9.86
N ARG A 418 -6.41 16.72 -11.21
CA ARG A 418 -5.40 16.09 -12.06
C ARG A 418 -4.00 16.66 -11.88
N ILE A 419 -3.86 17.98 -11.72
CA ILE A 419 -2.55 18.62 -11.48
C ILE A 419 -1.99 18.21 -10.12
N ALA A 420 -2.82 18.19 -9.07
CA ALA A 420 -2.43 17.70 -7.75
C ALA A 420 -1.99 16.22 -7.83
N ALA A 421 -2.78 15.38 -8.51
CA ALA A 421 -2.50 13.98 -8.77
C ALA A 421 -1.19 13.76 -9.56
N ALA A 422 -0.83 14.64 -10.48
CA ALA A 422 0.43 14.54 -11.23
C ALA A 422 1.68 14.67 -10.33
N THR A 423 1.59 15.36 -9.18
CA THR A 423 2.69 15.43 -8.22
C THR A 423 2.98 14.07 -7.58
N THR A 424 1.93 13.28 -7.34
CA THR A 424 2.01 11.87 -6.93
C THR A 424 2.63 11.01 -8.03
N ASP A 425 2.20 11.16 -9.28
CA ASP A 425 2.74 10.36 -10.39
C ASP A 425 4.25 10.60 -10.62
N ILE A 426 4.77 11.79 -10.30
CA ILE A 426 6.22 12.08 -10.36
C ILE A 426 6.98 11.23 -9.34
N GLN A 427 6.41 10.99 -8.16
CA GLN A 427 7.05 10.17 -7.13
C GLN A 427 7.28 8.75 -7.62
N HIS A 428 6.40 8.21 -8.47
CA HIS A 428 6.61 6.91 -9.09
C HIS A 428 7.95 6.81 -9.81
N MET A 429 8.26 7.80 -10.64
CA MET A 429 9.51 7.82 -11.40
C MET A 429 10.72 8.12 -10.48
N LEU A 430 10.56 9.02 -9.51
CA LEU A 430 11.61 9.36 -8.55
C LEU A 430 12.03 8.16 -7.72
N HIS A 431 11.08 7.41 -7.15
CA HIS A 431 11.38 6.22 -6.35
C HIS A 431 12.09 5.14 -7.15
N GLN A 432 11.70 4.93 -8.41
CA GLN A 432 12.44 4.01 -9.29
C GLN A 432 13.88 4.51 -9.47
N GLY A 433 14.05 5.79 -9.73
CA GLY A 433 15.37 6.42 -9.81
C GLY A 433 16.22 6.24 -8.56
N MET A 434 15.66 6.51 -7.39
CA MET A 434 16.34 6.37 -6.11
C MET A 434 16.74 4.91 -5.85
N THR A 435 15.91 3.93 -6.21
CA THR A 435 16.26 2.51 -6.03
C THR A 435 17.38 2.08 -6.97
N TYR A 436 17.64 2.80 -8.07
CA TYR A 436 18.82 2.53 -8.90
C TYR A 436 20.13 2.98 -8.23
N TYR A 437 20.08 3.99 -7.37
CA TYR A 437 21.23 4.55 -6.66
C TYR A 437 21.27 4.17 -5.18
N ASP A 438 20.54 3.11 -4.77
CA ASP A 438 20.43 2.66 -3.37
C ASP A 438 20.03 3.79 -2.39
N ALA A 439 19.21 4.73 -2.87
CA ALA A 439 18.78 5.93 -2.14
C ALA A 439 17.28 5.92 -1.80
N THR A 440 16.61 4.78 -1.97
CA THR A 440 15.18 4.67 -1.65
C THR A 440 14.99 4.53 -0.14
N PHE A 441 14.06 5.32 0.37
CA PHE A 441 13.64 5.32 1.76
C PHE A 441 12.13 5.05 1.85
N TRP A 442 11.68 4.66 3.04
CA TRP A 442 10.28 4.43 3.32
C TRP A 442 9.53 5.77 3.45
N VAL A 443 8.39 5.91 2.77
CA VAL A 443 7.59 7.16 2.78
C VAL A 443 6.41 7.14 3.74
N GLY A 444 6.36 6.16 4.64
CA GLY A 444 5.36 6.07 5.71
C GLY A 444 4.11 5.23 5.36
N ALA A 445 3.95 4.79 4.11
CA ALA A 445 2.87 3.90 3.67
C ALA A 445 3.27 3.09 2.41
N ASN A 446 2.42 2.15 2.02
CA ASN A 446 2.53 1.34 0.81
C ASN A 446 3.86 0.57 0.69
N ALA A 447 4.25 -0.07 1.79
CA ALA A 447 5.50 -0.79 1.92
C ALA A 447 5.33 -2.06 2.75
N VAL A 448 5.98 -3.15 2.31
CA VAL A 448 6.12 -4.38 3.11
C VAL A 448 7.43 -4.30 3.88
N ILE A 449 7.36 -4.53 5.18
CA ILE A 449 8.44 -4.34 6.15
C ILE A 449 8.63 -5.65 6.91
N ARG A 450 9.88 -6.07 7.11
CA ARG A 450 10.22 -7.15 8.06
C ARG A 450 9.97 -6.63 9.47
N LYS A 451 9.13 -7.33 10.24
CA LYS A 451 8.83 -6.93 11.61
C LYS A 451 10.09 -6.91 12.49
N ALA A 452 11.03 -7.84 12.27
CA ALA A 452 12.33 -7.82 12.93
C ALA A 452 13.12 -6.51 12.70
N ALA A 453 13.06 -5.93 11.50
CA ALA A 453 13.75 -4.66 11.24
C ALA A 453 13.10 -3.47 11.95
N LEU A 454 11.78 -3.52 12.21
CA LEU A 454 11.11 -2.55 13.06
C LEU A 454 11.57 -2.73 14.52
N ASP A 455 11.60 -3.98 15.00
CA ASP A 455 12.06 -4.28 16.37
C ASP A 455 13.49 -3.78 16.62
N ASP A 456 14.40 -3.92 15.64
CA ASP A 456 15.79 -3.46 15.71
C ASP A 456 15.93 -1.95 15.92
N ILE A 457 14.97 -1.14 15.45
CA ILE A 457 14.98 0.32 15.55
C ILE A 457 14.05 0.86 16.65
N CYS A 458 13.44 -0.03 17.44
CA CYS A 458 12.48 0.34 18.46
C CYS A 458 13.14 1.23 19.54
N VAL A 459 12.56 2.40 19.76
CA VAL A 459 12.92 3.28 20.88
C VAL A 459 11.81 3.24 21.92
N VAL A 460 12.19 2.97 23.17
CA VAL A 460 11.25 2.94 24.30
C VAL A 460 11.41 4.22 25.10
N SER A 461 10.32 4.97 25.28
CA SER A 461 10.27 6.16 26.13
C SER A 461 9.20 6.01 27.21
N THR A 462 9.33 6.80 28.28
CA THR A 462 8.33 6.88 29.34
C THR A 462 7.64 8.24 29.29
N GLU A 463 6.33 8.25 29.04
CA GLU A 463 5.49 9.45 29.06
C GLU A 463 4.58 9.40 30.28
N GLY A 464 5.01 10.06 31.37
CA GLY A 464 4.33 9.97 32.66
C GLY A 464 4.42 8.55 33.24
N THR A 465 3.29 7.84 33.32
CA THR A 465 3.21 6.44 33.78
C THR A 465 3.18 5.43 32.62
N ARG A 466 3.30 5.89 31.37
CA ARG A 466 3.14 5.06 30.17
C ARG A 466 4.47 4.71 29.56
N THR A 467 4.60 3.47 29.10
CA THR A 467 5.73 3.05 28.26
C THR A 467 5.28 3.13 26.81
N VAL A 468 5.93 3.99 26.01
CA VAL A 468 5.63 4.17 24.59
C VAL A 468 6.76 3.54 23.78
N LYS A 469 6.39 2.59 22.91
CA LYS A 469 7.31 2.02 21.92
C LYS A 469 7.15 2.78 20.61
N THR A 470 8.24 3.35 20.11
CA THR A 470 8.27 4.15 18.88
C THR A 470 9.18 3.45 17.87
N TYR A 471 8.59 3.04 16.75
CA TYR A 471 9.28 2.39 15.65
C TYR A 471 9.47 3.36 14.49
N ILE A 472 8.41 4.10 14.17
CA ILE A 472 8.34 5.09 13.11
C ILE A 472 8.52 6.48 13.72
N GLN A 473 9.57 7.17 13.28
CA GLN A 473 10.00 8.53 13.66
C GLN A 473 10.12 9.42 12.42
N ASP A 474 10.32 10.73 12.62
CA ASP A 474 10.50 11.70 11.51
C ASP A 474 11.68 11.35 10.57
N ARG A 475 12.66 10.55 11.03
CA ARG A 475 13.78 10.02 10.24
C ARG A 475 13.93 8.51 10.46
N THR A 476 12.97 7.74 9.95
CA THR A 476 13.00 6.27 10.01
C THR A 476 13.80 5.68 8.87
#